data_AF-T1A4E0-F1
#
_entry.id   AF-T1A4E0-F1
#
_cell.length_a   1.000
_cell.length_b   1.000
_cell.length_c   1.000
_cell.angle_alpha   90.00
_cell.angle_beta   90.00
_cell.angle_gamma   90.00
#
_symmetry.space_group_name_H-M   'P 1'
#
loop_
_entity.id
_entity.type
_entity.pdbx_description
1 polymer ?
#
loop_
_entity_poly.entity_id
_entity_poly.type
_entity_poly.pdbx_seq_one_letter_code
_entity_poly.pdbx_strand_id
1 'polypeptide(L)'
;MKNMRRLGYVAGLLGLAIVIALVIHQGWSTIFSAIGHAGWSLLWLLPFHVLPLLLDVIGWRVLLARRDPHRQATIPVLFWIAAIREACNRLLPVANVGGEIIGIRLIRWRGIDSAVAAASVIMEVLLSLVNLYLFAVLGMVLLIELTHSISVRARFCLR
;
A
#
# COMPACT_ATOMS: atom_id res chain seq x y z
N MET A 1 18.62 -14.65 -19.75
CA MET A 1 18.72 -13.81 -18.53
C MET A 1 19.29 -12.39 -18.75
N LYS A 2 20.27 -12.17 -19.64
CA LYS A 2 20.88 -10.83 -19.89
C LYS A 2 19.89 -9.77 -20.41
N ASN A 3 18.88 -10.18 -21.19
CA ASN A 3 17.88 -9.27 -21.76
C ASN A 3 16.84 -8.77 -20.75
N MET A 4 16.45 -9.58 -19.75
CA MET A 4 15.48 -9.17 -18.72
C MET A 4 16.03 -8.07 -17.81
N ARG A 5 17.31 -8.12 -17.44
CA ARG A 5 17.95 -7.03 -16.68
C ARG A 5 17.99 -5.73 -17.50
N ARG A 6 18.27 -5.81 -18.80
CA ARG A 6 18.24 -4.65 -19.71
C ARG A 6 16.85 -4.04 -19.82
N LEU A 7 15.81 -4.85 -19.93
CA LEU A 7 14.41 -4.40 -19.92
C LEU A 7 14.07 -3.62 -18.65
N GLY A 8 14.48 -4.12 -17.47
CA GLY A 8 14.32 -3.40 -16.21
C GLY A 8 15.02 -2.04 -16.19
N TYR A 9 16.27 -1.98 -16.67
CA TYR A 9 17.00 -0.70 -16.77
C TYR A 9 16.37 0.27 -17.76
N VAL A 10 15.94 -0.22 -18.93
CA VAL A 10 15.28 0.61 -19.95
C VAL A 10 13.96 1.14 -19.42
N ALA A 11 13.11 0.29 -18.83
CA ALA A 11 11.84 0.71 -18.22
C ALA A 11 12.04 1.73 -17.09
N GLY A 12 13.06 1.54 -16.25
CA GLY A 12 13.44 2.49 -15.20
C GLY A 12 13.89 3.85 -15.77
N LEU A 13 14.73 3.85 -16.80
CA LEU A 13 15.16 5.06 -17.50
C LEU A 13 13.99 5.78 -18.18
N LEU A 14 13.09 5.03 -18.82
CA LEU A 14 11.90 5.57 -19.47
C LEU A 14 10.95 6.21 -18.45
N GLY A 15 10.70 5.53 -17.33
CA GLY A 15 9.91 6.07 -16.22
C GLY A 15 10.53 7.34 -15.63
N LEU A 16 11.85 7.35 -15.43
CA LEU A 16 12.56 8.53 -14.95
C LEU A 16 12.46 9.70 -15.95
N ALA A 17 12.62 9.43 -17.24
CA ALA A 17 12.50 10.45 -18.29
C ALA A 17 11.07 11.05 -18.33
N ILE A 18 10.04 10.22 -18.18
CA ILE A 18 8.64 10.68 -18.12
C ILE A 18 8.42 11.56 -16.89
N VAL A 19 8.91 11.18 -15.71
CA VAL A 19 8.80 11.98 -14.49
C VAL A 19 9.50 13.33 -14.66
N ILE A 20 10.71 13.34 -15.22
CA ILE A 20 11.45 14.57 -15.49
C ILE A 20 10.68 15.47 -16.46
N ALA A 21 10.14 14.90 -17.55
CA ALA A 21 9.35 15.64 -18.52
C ALA A 21 8.08 16.25 -17.88
N LEU A 22 7.40 15.51 -17.01
CA LEU A 22 6.24 16.01 -16.26
C LEU A 22 6.63 17.16 -15.32
N VAL A 23 7.74 17.04 -14.59
CA VAL A 23 8.20 18.10 -13.67
C VAL A 23 8.56 19.37 -14.43
N ILE A 24 9.24 19.25 -15.58
CA ILE A 24 9.56 20.40 -16.44
C ILE A 24 8.28 21.04 -16.97
N HIS A 25 7.30 20.24 -17.40
CA HIS A 25 6.04 20.74 -17.94
C HIS A 25 5.13 21.40 -16.89
N GLN A 26 5.09 20.86 -15.66
CA GLN A 26 4.26 21.40 -14.58
C GLN A 26 4.87 22.65 -13.93
N GLY A 27 6.18 22.83 -14.06
CA GLY A 27 6.94 23.94 -13.48
C GLY A 27 7.22 23.75 -11.99
N TRP A 28 8.46 23.99 -11.58
CA TRP A 28 8.92 23.84 -10.19
C TRP A 28 8.12 24.70 -9.19
N SER A 29 7.72 25.90 -9.59
CA SER A 29 6.95 26.83 -8.76
C SER A 29 5.57 26.30 -8.37
N THR A 30 4.91 25.58 -9.27
CA THR A 30 3.59 24.97 -9.02
C THR A 30 3.67 23.84 -8.00
N ILE A 31 4.76 23.07 -8.02
CA ILE A 31 4.98 21.99 -7.06
C ILE A 31 5.24 22.57 -5.66
N PHE A 32 6.13 23.56 -5.56
CA PHE A 32 6.43 24.19 -4.27
C PHE A 32 5.24 24.96 -3.71
N SER A 33 4.43 25.62 -4.55
CA SER A 33 3.22 26.29 -4.09
C SER A 33 2.18 25.28 -3.60
N ALA A 34 2.01 24.14 -4.26
CA ALA A 34 1.12 23.07 -3.80
C ALA A 34 1.57 22.49 -2.44
N ILE A 35 2.87 22.30 -2.24
CA ILE A 35 3.42 21.85 -0.94
C ILE A 35 3.20 22.94 0.14
N GLY A 36 3.41 24.21 -0.21
CA GLY A 36 3.15 25.33 0.69
C GLY A 36 1.68 25.44 1.11
N HIS A 37 0.73 25.19 0.19
CA HIS A 37 -0.70 25.16 0.49
C HIS A 37 -1.10 23.95 1.33
N ALA A 38 -0.51 22.79 1.09
CA ALA A 38 -0.76 21.59 1.89
C ALA A 38 -0.21 21.77 3.32
N GLY A 39 1.01 22.32 3.47
CA GLY A 39 1.60 22.68 4.77
C GLY A 39 1.43 21.59 5.84
N TRP A 40 1.01 21.99 7.04
CA TRP A 40 0.81 21.10 8.19
C TRP A 40 -0.36 20.11 8.02
N SER A 41 -1.24 20.31 7.02
CA SER A 41 -2.31 19.34 6.74
C SER A 41 -1.77 18.02 6.21
N LEU A 42 -0.58 18.02 5.59
CA LEU A 42 0.07 16.81 5.12
C LEU A 42 0.47 15.88 6.28
N LEU A 43 0.68 16.41 7.49
CA LEU A 43 0.92 15.59 8.68
C LEU A 43 -0.28 14.72 9.05
N TRP A 44 -1.51 15.11 8.68
CA TRP A 44 -2.69 14.26 8.88
C TRP A 44 -2.63 12.97 8.05
N LEU A 45 -1.88 12.96 6.95
CA LEU A 45 -1.67 11.75 6.15
C LEU A 45 -1.00 10.63 6.98
N LEU A 46 -0.19 11.00 7.98
CA LEU A 46 0.51 10.06 8.84
C LEU A 46 -0.45 9.20 9.69
N PRO A 47 -1.33 9.77 10.55
CA PRO A 47 -2.31 8.97 11.28
C PRO A 47 -3.31 8.26 10.36
N PHE A 48 -3.70 8.88 9.24
CA PHE A 48 -4.55 8.22 8.24
C PHE A 48 -3.89 7.01 7.59
N HIS A 49 -2.56 6.95 7.53
CA HIS A 49 -1.83 5.78 7.03
C HIS A 49 -1.56 4.74 8.13
N VAL A 50 -1.28 5.20 9.35
CA VAL A 50 -1.04 4.31 10.51
C VAL A 50 -2.30 3.49 10.84
N LEU A 51 -3.49 4.07 10.69
CA LEU A 51 -4.74 3.39 11.03
C LEU A 51 -5.01 2.14 10.16
N PRO A 52 -4.96 2.21 8.82
CA PRO A 52 -5.00 1.02 7.95
C PRO A 52 -3.92 0.00 8.29
N LEU A 53 -2.69 0.45 8.56
CA LEU A 53 -1.58 -0.44 8.90
C LEU A 53 -1.83 -1.17 10.23
N LEU A 54 -2.42 -0.49 11.21
CA LEU A 54 -2.81 -1.12 12.49
C LEU A 54 -3.92 -2.14 12.29
N LEU A 55 -4.93 -1.84 11.46
CA LEU A 55 -6.02 -2.78 11.16
C LEU A 55 -5.50 -4.04 10.46
N ASP A 56 -4.58 -3.87 9.51
CA ASP A 56 -3.90 -4.97 8.83
C ASP A 56 -3.15 -5.87 9.84
N VAL A 57 -2.36 -5.26 10.72
CA VAL A 57 -1.62 -5.95 11.80
C VAL A 57 -2.55 -6.71 12.75
N ILE A 58 -3.71 -6.14 13.09
CA ILE A 58 -4.71 -6.82 13.91
C ILE A 58 -5.26 -8.05 13.18
N GLY A 59 -5.61 -7.92 11.91
CA GLY A 59 -6.05 -9.04 11.07
C GLY A 59 -4.99 -10.13 10.98
N TRP A 60 -3.73 -9.75 10.76
CA TRP A 60 -2.61 -10.67 10.72
C TRP A 60 -2.37 -11.39 12.05
N ARG A 61 -2.52 -10.69 13.18
CA ARG A 61 -2.47 -11.31 14.52
C ARG A 61 -3.57 -12.35 14.69
N VAL A 62 -4.79 -12.12 14.19
CA VAL A 62 -5.88 -13.10 14.28
C VAL A 62 -5.53 -14.38 13.51
N LEU A 63 -4.86 -14.25 12.35
CA LEU A 63 -4.37 -15.40 11.58
C LEU A 63 -3.26 -16.18 12.31
N LEU A 64 -2.33 -15.44 12.95
CA LEU A 64 -1.19 -16.01 13.68
C LEU A 64 -1.58 -16.59 15.05
N ALA A 65 -2.58 -16.03 15.74
CA ALA A 65 -2.95 -16.40 17.11
C ALA A 65 -3.34 -17.88 17.25
N ARG A 66 -3.88 -18.51 16.21
CA ARG A 66 -4.21 -19.95 16.21
C ARG A 66 -2.96 -20.85 16.14
N ARG A 67 -1.82 -20.32 15.73
CA ARG A 67 -0.58 -21.07 15.48
C ARG A 67 0.64 -20.51 16.23
N ASP A 68 0.42 -19.61 17.18
CA ASP A 68 1.45 -19.07 18.09
C ASP A 68 1.08 -19.37 19.55
N PRO A 69 1.41 -20.59 20.04
CA PRO A 69 1.11 -21.01 21.41
C PRO A 69 1.84 -20.18 22.48
N HIS A 70 2.97 -19.56 22.11
CA HIS A 70 3.87 -18.85 23.01
C HIS A 70 3.61 -17.33 23.05
N ARG A 71 2.59 -16.83 22.32
CA ARG A 71 2.24 -15.39 22.23
C ARG A 71 3.43 -14.48 21.90
N GLN A 72 4.30 -14.93 20.99
CA GLN A 72 5.47 -14.16 20.54
C GLN A 72 5.09 -13.07 19.52
N ALA A 73 3.91 -13.19 18.89
CA ALA A 73 3.33 -12.28 17.92
C ALA A 73 2.45 -11.17 18.55
N THR A 74 3.05 -10.28 19.34
CA THR A 74 2.34 -9.12 19.93
C THR A 74 2.10 -8.02 18.88
N ILE A 75 1.00 -7.25 19.00
CA ILE A 75 0.65 -6.15 18.08
C ILE A 75 1.80 -5.16 17.81
N PRO A 76 2.55 -4.65 18.81
CA PRO A 76 3.64 -3.71 18.55
C PRO A 76 4.77 -4.32 17.71
N VAL A 77 5.01 -5.63 17.86
CA VAL A 77 6.02 -6.35 17.10
C VAL A 77 5.57 -6.54 15.65
N LEU A 78 4.34 -7.00 15.44
CA LEU A 78 3.79 -7.16 14.09
C LEU A 78 3.68 -5.82 13.37
N PHE A 79 3.31 -4.76 14.09
CA PHE A 79 3.28 -3.40 13.54
C PHE A 79 4.67 -2.96 13.08
N TRP A 80 5.71 -3.23 13.87
CA TRP A 80 7.09 -2.97 13.48
C TRP A 80 7.49 -3.75 12.23
N ILE A 81 7.14 -5.04 12.16
CA ILE A 81 7.45 -5.89 11.01
C ILE A 81 6.69 -5.40 9.76
N ALA A 82 5.41 -5.07 9.90
CA ALA A 82 4.57 -4.55 8.82
C ALA A 82 5.09 -3.20 8.31
N ALA A 83 5.52 -2.30 9.19
CA ALA A 83 6.12 -1.03 8.81
C ALA A 83 7.43 -1.22 8.03
N ILE A 84 8.29 -2.16 8.43
CA ILE A 84 9.51 -2.51 7.69
C ILE A 84 9.16 -3.08 6.32
N ARG A 85 8.22 -4.02 6.26
CA ARG A 85 7.76 -4.61 4.99
C ARG A 85 7.26 -3.52 4.03
N GLU A 86 6.42 -2.62 4.52
CA GLU A 86 5.89 -1.51 3.73
C GLU A 86 6.98 -0.55 3.25
N ALA A 87 7.93 -0.19 4.12
CA ALA A 87 9.06 0.65 3.75
C ALA A 87 9.93 -0.02 2.68
N CYS A 88 10.24 -1.31 2.83
CA CYS A 88 10.97 -2.08 1.83
C CYS A 88 10.23 -2.14 0.50
N ASN A 89 8.92 -2.39 0.53
CA ASN A 89 8.10 -2.49 -0.66
C ASN A 89 7.97 -1.17 -1.43
N ARG A 90 7.96 -0.03 -0.72
CA ARG A 90 7.91 1.30 -1.33
C ARG A 90 9.26 1.81 -1.81
N LEU A 91 10.34 1.52 -1.09
CA LEU A 91 11.67 2.06 -1.39
C LEU A 91 12.47 1.17 -2.35
N LEU A 92 12.28 -0.15 -2.29
CA LEU A 92 13.02 -1.09 -3.12
C LEU A 92 12.18 -1.45 -4.35
N PRO A 93 12.74 -1.38 -5.56
CA PRO A 93 12.05 -1.77 -6.80
C PRO A 93 12.06 -3.30 -6.96
N VAL A 94 11.48 -4.00 -5.99
CA VAL A 94 11.45 -5.47 -5.87
C VAL A 94 10.01 -6.03 -5.98
N ALA A 95 9.13 -5.27 -6.63
CA ALA A 95 7.76 -5.65 -6.97
C ALA A 95 6.91 -6.13 -5.78
N ASN A 96 7.07 -5.52 -4.59
CA ASN A 96 6.39 -5.91 -3.36
C ASN A 96 6.62 -7.37 -2.94
N VAL A 97 7.77 -7.95 -3.30
CA VAL A 97 8.15 -9.31 -2.87
C VAL A 97 9.18 -9.26 -1.74
N GLY A 98 10.01 -8.22 -1.71
CA GLY A 98 11.12 -8.11 -0.77
C GLY A 98 10.68 -7.96 0.68
N GLY A 99 9.68 -7.12 0.95
CA GLY A 99 9.21 -6.88 2.31
C GLY A 99 8.57 -8.12 2.95
N GLU A 100 7.96 -8.98 2.16
CA GLU A 100 7.22 -10.18 2.53
C GLU A 100 8.20 -11.27 2.95
N ILE A 101 9.28 -11.43 2.17
CA ILE A 101 10.41 -12.31 2.53
C ILE A 101 11.06 -11.85 3.84
N ILE A 102 11.26 -10.54 4.00
CA ILE A 102 11.80 -9.95 5.23
C ILE A 102 10.87 -10.21 6.41
N GLY A 103 9.56 -10.04 6.23
CA GLY A 103 8.53 -10.32 7.23
C GLY A 103 8.55 -11.78 7.71
N ILE A 104 8.60 -12.74 6.78
CA ILE A 104 8.73 -14.18 7.11
C ILE A 104 10.00 -14.43 7.93
N ARG A 105 11.12 -13.82 7.55
CA ARG A 105 12.40 -14.01 8.24
C ARG A 105 12.39 -13.41 9.65
N LEU A 106 11.80 -12.23 9.83
CA LEU A 106 11.61 -11.58 11.13
C LEU A 106 10.70 -12.39 12.07
N ILE A 107 9.63 -12.97 11.53
CA ILE A 107 8.74 -13.86 12.29
C ILE A 107 9.46 -15.14 12.70
N ARG A 108 10.24 -15.73 11.79
CA ARG A 108 11.05 -16.93 12.08
C ARG A 108 12.07 -16.68 13.18
N TRP A 109 12.69 -15.50 13.21
CA TRP A 109 13.61 -15.10 14.29
C TRP A 109 12.94 -15.03 15.66
N ARG A 110 11.59 -14.94 15.71
CA ARG A 110 10.79 -15.02 16.92
C ARG A 110 10.26 -16.42 17.20
N GLY A 111 10.91 -17.46 16.70
CA GLY A 111 10.60 -18.85 17.05
C GLY A 111 9.30 -19.41 16.45
N ILE A 112 8.63 -18.67 15.56
CA ILE A 112 7.47 -19.18 14.82
C ILE A 112 7.96 -20.00 13.62
N ASP A 113 7.34 -21.15 13.38
CA ASP A 113 7.71 -22.03 12.29
C ASP A 113 7.61 -21.31 10.94
N SER A 114 8.60 -21.54 10.08
CA SER A 114 8.73 -20.95 8.75
C SER A 114 7.54 -21.27 7.84
N ALA A 115 6.97 -22.48 7.93
CA ALA A 115 5.79 -22.86 7.17
C ALA A 115 4.56 -22.06 7.61
N VAL A 116 4.39 -21.87 8.93
CA VAL A 116 3.32 -21.05 9.51
C VAL A 116 3.48 -19.58 9.13
N ALA A 117 4.69 -19.05 9.22
CA ALA A 117 5.00 -17.67 8.85
C ALA A 117 4.67 -17.40 7.38
N ALA A 118 5.16 -18.25 6.46
CA ALA A 118 4.87 -18.13 5.03
C ALA A 118 3.37 -18.24 4.73
N ALA A 119 2.67 -19.22 5.31
CA ALA A 119 1.23 -19.36 5.14
C ALA A 119 0.46 -18.13 5.64
N SER A 120 0.87 -17.53 6.76
CA SER A 120 0.23 -16.32 7.30
C SER A 120 0.38 -15.13 6.37
N VAL A 121 1.57 -14.91 5.80
CA VAL A 121 1.86 -13.81 4.88
C VAL A 121 1.10 -14.00 3.56
N ILE A 122 1.04 -15.22 3.03
CA ILE A 122 0.26 -15.50 1.82
C ILE A 122 -1.22 -15.22 2.05
N MET A 123 -1.78 -15.68 3.17
CA MET A 123 -3.20 -15.41 3.49
C MET A 123 -3.48 -13.93 3.68
N GLU A 124 -2.55 -13.20 4.30
CA GLU A 124 -2.63 -11.75 4.44
C GLU A 124 -2.66 -11.06 3.08
N VAL A 125 -1.74 -11.40 2.16
CA VAL A 125 -1.71 -10.86 0.79
C VAL A 125 -3.01 -11.17 0.06
N LEU A 126 -3.54 -12.39 0.17
CA LEU A 126 -4.82 -12.77 -0.43
C LEU A 126 -5.98 -11.95 0.12
N LEU A 127 -6.06 -11.76 1.44
CA LEU A 127 -7.08 -10.95 2.09
C LEU A 127 -6.98 -9.48 1.65
N SER A 128 -5.76 -8.95 1.55
CA SER A 128 -5.52 -7.59 1.05
C SER A 128 -5.95 -7.42 -0.41
N LEU A 129 -5.71 -8.41 -1.26
CA LEU A 129 -6.19 -8.41 -2.65
C LEU A 129 -7.73 -8.47 -2.73
N VAL A 130 -8.37 -9.31 -1.91
CA VAL A 130 -9.83 -9.37 -1.84
C VAL A 130 -10.40 -8.03 -1.37
N ASN A 131 -9.82 -7.44 -0.32
CA ASN A 131 -10.26 -6.14 0.21
C ASN A 131 -10.07 -5.02 -0.82
N LEU A 132 -8.95 -5.00 -1.54
CA LEU A 132 -8.71 -4.06 -2.63
C LEU A 132 -9.78 -4.18 -3.72
N TYR A 133 -10.08 -5.41 -4.15
CA TYR A 133 -11.08 -5.64 -5.20
C TYR A 133 -12.47 -5.20 -4.74
N LEU A 134 -12.88 -5.58 -3.52
CA LEU A 134 -14.15 -5.15 -2.94
C LEU A 134 -14.25 -3.62 -2.86
N PHE A 135 -13.21 -2.96 -2.35
CA PHE A 135 -13.18 -1.51 -2.24
C PHE A 135 -13.23 -0.83 -3.62
N ALA A 136 -12.50 -1.35 -4.61
CA ALA A 136 -12.51 -0.82 -5.97
C ALA A 136 -13.89 -0.94 -6.63
N VAL A 137 -14.55 -2.09 -6.48
CA VAL A 137 -15.91 -2.32 -7.01
C VAL A 137 -16.92 -1.42 -6.31
N LEU A 138 -16.88 -1.35 -4.97
CA LEU A 138 -17.77 -0.48 -4.20
C LEU A 138 -17.57 0.99 -4.56
N GLY A 139 -16.32 1.45 -4.69
CA GLY A 139 -15.99 2.80 -5.12
C GLY A 139 -16.50 3.11 -6.52
N MET A 140 -16.37 2.16 -7.45
CA MET A 140 -16.90 2.29 -8.81
C MET A 140 -18.42 2.42 -8.83
N VAL A 141 -19.13 1.54 -8.11
CA VAL A 141 -20.61 1.60 -8.00
C VAL A 141 -21.05 2.93 -7.40
N LEU A 142 -20.42 3.36 -6.30
CA LEU A 142 -20.75 4.63 -5.64
C LEU A 142 -20.52 5.82 -6.57
N LEU A 143 -19.44 5.80 -7.36
CA LEU A 143 -19.12 6.87 -8.31
C LEU A 143 -20.13 6.94 -9.46
N ILE A 144 -20.64 5.81 -9.94
CA ILE A 144 -21.69 5.75 -10.97
C ILE A 144 -23.00 6.35 -10.42
N GLU A 145 -23.41 5.94 -9.22
CA GLU A 145 -24.62 6.45 -8.56
C GLU A 145 -24.54 7.95 -8.29
N LEU A 146 -23.39 8.42 -7.79
CA LEU A 146 -23.16 9.83 -7.54
C LEU A 146 -23.23 10.64 -8.85
N THR A 147 -22.60 10.15 -9.92
CA THR A 147 -22.62 10.80 -11.23
C THR A 147 -24.05 10.87 -11.80
N HIS A 148 -24.84 9.81 -11.64
CA HIS A 148 -26.24 9.80 -12.04
C HIS A 148 -27.05 10.85 -11.26
N SER A 149 -26.87 10.94 -9.94
CA SER A 149 -27.56 11.92 -9.10
C SER A 149 -27.23 13.37 -9.47
N ILE A 150 -25.96 13.68 -9.78
CA ILE A 150 -25.52 15.01 -10.18
C ILE A 150 -26.09 15.36 -11.56
N SER A 151 -26.09 14.40 -12.50
CA SER A 151 -26.64 14.58 -13.84
C SER A 151 -28.15 14.85 -13.83
N VAL A 152 -28.91 14.15 -12.98
CA VAL A 152 -30.36 14.37 -12.81
C VAL A 152 -30.63 15.75 -12.19
N ARG A 153 -29.86 16.15 -11.17
CA ARG A 153 -30.05 17.44 -10.50
C ARG A 153 -29.66 18.64 -11.36
N ALA A 154 -28.62 18.53 -12.18
CA ALA A 154 -28.21 19.55 -13.14
C ALA A 154 -29.28 19.77 -14.22
N ARG A 155 -29.91 18.69 -14.72
CA ARG A 155 -31.05 18.77 -15.67
C ARG A 155 -32.28 19.46 -15.09
N PHE A 156 -32.51 19.34 -13.79
CA PHE A 156 -33.66 19.97 -13.11
C PHE A 156 -33.45 21.46 -12.82
N CYS A 157 -32.21 21.93 -12.70
CA CYS A 157 -31.88 23.35 -12.47
C CYS A 157 -31.89 24.19 -13.77
N LEU A 158 -31.74 23.53 -14.93
CA LEU A 158 -31.73 24.16 -16.26
C LEU A 158 -33.13 24.24 -16.91
N ARG A 159 -34.19 23.87 -16.20
CA ARG A 159 -35.56 23.84 -16.68
C ARG A 159 -36.47 24.60 -15.73
#